data_AF-A0A1B1AZV3-F1
#
_entry.id   AF-A0A1B1AZV3-F1
#
_cell.length_a   1.000
_cell.length_b   1.000
_cell.length_c   1.000
_cell.angle_alpha   90.00
_cell.angle_beta   90.00
_cell.angle_gamma   90.00
#
_symmetry.space_group_name_H-M   'P 1'
#
loop_
_entity.id
_entity.type
_entity.pdbx_description
1 polymer ?
#
loop_
_entity_poly.entity_id
_entity_poly.type
_entity_poly.pdbx_seq_one_letter_code
_entity_poly.pdbx_strand_id
1 'polypeptide(L)'
;MRRCVTAPAPTGRFRWGGGHEFRDIVDTSVTPEERAMAQAEAASVRAAVQLLGPDQRALLLLLFSEAPASYTEISARLGIPRGSIGPTRRRALEQMKALLASEDWVNGR
;
A
#
# COMPACT_ATOMS: atom_id res chain seq x y z
N MET A 1 -3.60 -68.02 -20.34
CA MET A 1 -3.07 -68.22 -21.71
C MET A 1 -2.25 -67.00 -22.09
N ARG A 2 -0.96 -67.18 -22.40
CA ARG A 2 0.00 -66.12 -22.75
C ARG A 2 -0.39 -65.43 -24.07
N ARG A 3 -0.11 -64.14 -24.18
CA ARG A 3 0.61 -63.57 -25.33
C ARG A 3 1.35 -62.31 -24.92
N CYS A 4 2.67 -62.39 -25.06
CA CYS A 4 3.62 -61.30 -24.99
C CYS A 4 3.45 -60.40 -26.22
N VAL A 5 3.46 -59.08 -26.03
CA VAL A 5 3.90 -58.13 -27.06
C VAL A 5 4.83 -57.13 -26.38
N THR A 6 6.10 -57.23 -26.71
CA THR A 6 7.17 -56.29 -26.32
C THR A 6 7.11 -55.07 -27.24
N ALA A 7 6.91 -53.88 -26.67
CA ALA A 7 7.21 -52.61 -27.33
C ALA A 7 8.66 -52.20 -26.99
N PRO A 8 9.43 -51.69 -27.96
CA PRO A 8 10.85 -51.39 -27.76
C PRO A 8 11.07 -50.24 -26.79
N ALA A 9 12.16 -50.34 -26.04
CA ALA A 9 12.62 -49.35 -25.09
C ALA A 9 12.81 -47.98 -25.76
N PRO A 10 12.43 -46.86 -25.11
CA PRO A 10 12.97 -45.56 -25.50
C PRO A 10 14.47 -45.56 -25.20
N THR A 11 15.28 -45.78 -26.23
CA THR A 11 16.69 -45.38 -26.29
C THR A 11 16.74 -43.85 -26.30
N GLY A 12 16.55 -43.28 -25.12
CA GLY A 12 16.43 -41.85 -24.93
C GLY A 12 16.62 -41.53 -23.47
N ARG A 13 17.87 -41.32 -23.10
CA ARG A 13 18.32 -40.83 -21.81
C ARG A 13 17.55 -39.55 -21.46
N PHE A 14 16.55 -39.65 -20.58
CA PHE A 14 16.28 -38.62 -19.59
C PHE A 14 15.70 -39.24 -18.32
N ARG A 15 16.59 -39.39 -17.34
CA ARG A 15 16.24 -39.68 -15.96
C ARG A 15 15.81 -38.36 -15.32
N TRP A 16 14.52 -38.08 -15.29
CA TRP A 16 13.97 -37.26 -14.20
C TRP A 16 13.67 -38.22 -13.06
N GLY A 17 14.71 -38.47 -12.27
CA GLY A 17 14.58 -39.06 -10.95
C GLY A 17 14.20 -37.96 -9.96
N GLY A 18 13.41 -38.33 -8.95
CA GLY A 18 13.08 -37.48 -7.83
C GLY A 18 11.74 -36.80 -8.02
N GLY A 19 10.71 -37.37 -7.40
CA GLY A 19 9.54 -36.60 -7.03
C GLY A 19 9.97 -35.50 -6.06
N HIS A 20 10.36 -34.35 -6.61
CA HIS A 20 10.20 -33.10 -5.89
C HIS A 20 8.76 -32.69 -6.12
N GLU A 21 7.91 -33.15 -5.20
CA GLU A 21 6.64 -32.50 -4.91
C GLU A 21 6.91 -31.00 -4.91
N PHE A 22 6.40 -30.31 -5.94
CA PHE A 22 6.56 -28.89 -6.16
C PHE A 22 5.74 -28.20 -5.07
N ARG A 23 6.28 -28.24 -3.85
CA ARG A 23 5.67 -27.74 -2.63
C ARG A 23 5.26 -26.31 -2.93
N ASP A 24 4.00 -25.98 -2.72
CA ASP A 24 3.38 -24.71 -3.09
C ASP A 24 4.21 -23.52 -2.58
N ILE A 25 5.10 -22.98 -3.42
CA ILE A 25 5.83 -21.75 -3.12
C ILE A 25 4.88 -20.61 -3.50
N VAL A 26 4.16 -20.11 -2.50
CA VAL A 26 3.38 -18.88 -2.63
C VAL A 26 4.36 -17.70 -2.68
N ASP A 27 4.42 -17.02 -3.81
CA ASP A 27 5.09 -15.72 -3.91
C ASP A 27 4.27 -14.69 -3.14
N THR A 28 4.82 -14.23 -2.01
CA THR A 28 4.21 -13.20 -1.16
C THR A 28 4.80 -11.82 -1.42
N SER A 29 5.65 -11.68 -2.45
CA SER A 29 6.21 -10.39 -2.82
C SER A 29 5.15 -9.51 -3.48
N VAL A 30 5.19 -8.22 -3.13
CA VAL A 30 4.34 -7.22 -3.80
C VAL A 30 4.79 -7.12 -5.26
N THR A 31 3.84 -7.10 -6.18
CA THR A 31 4.14 -7.00 -7.62
C THR A 31 4.61 -5.59 -8.00
N PRO A 32 5.33 -5.42 -9.12
CA PRO A 32 5.64 -4.09 -9.66
C PRO A 32 4.39 -3.21 -9.86
N GLU A 33 3.30 -3.80 -10.37
CA GLU A 33 2.02 -3.14 -10.62
C GLU A 33 1.37 -2.64 -9.32
N GLU A 34 1.35 -3.48 -8.28
CA GLU A 34 0.84 -3.11 -6.95
C GLU A 34 1.67 -1.97 -6.33
N ARG A 35 3.01 -2.02 -6.45
CA ARG A 35 3.88 -0.92 -6.01
C ARG A 35 3.58 0.38 -6.74
N ALA A 36 3.38 0.31 -8.06
CA ALA A 36 3.06 1.49 -8.86
C ALA A 36 1.71 2.11 -8.45
N MET A 37 0.70 1.27 -8.21
CA MET A 37 -0.62 1.72 -7.73
C MET A 37 -0.53 2.38 -6.35
N ALA A 38 0.17 1.76 -5.40
CA ALA A 38 0.39 2.34 -4.07
C ALA A 38 1.15 3.68 -4.12
N GLN A 39 2.12 3.82 -5.03
CA GLN A 39 2.84 5.08 -5.24
C GLN A 39 1.94 6.17 -5.82
N ALA A 40 1.04 5.82 -6.74
CA ALA A 40 0.05 6.74 -7.32
C ALA A 40 -0.95 7.21 -6.25
N GLU A 41 -1.50 6.28 -5.46
CA GLU A 41 -2.39 6.61 -4.33
C GLU A 41 -1.69 7.53 -3.32
N ALA A 42 -0.45 7.21 -2.95
CA ALA A 42 0.33 8.03 -2.04
C ALA A 42 0.62 9.43 -2.61
N ALA A 43 0.79 9.55 -3.94
CA ALA A 43 0.96 10.85 -4.61
C ALA A 43 -0.32 11.69 -4.51
N SER A 44 -1.49 11.11 -4.74
CA SER A 44 -2.79 11.78 -4.58
C SER A 44 -3.03 12.25 -3.14
N VAL A 45 -2.71 11.41 -2.14
CA VAL A 45 -2.80 11.79 -0.73
C VAL A 45 -1.84 12.95 -0.40
N ARG A 46 -0.59 12.89 -0.87
CA ARG A 46 0.38 13.99 -0.68
C ARG A 46 -0.13 15.29 -1.32
N ALA A 47 -0.69 15.24 -2.53
CA ALA A 47 -1.26 16.41 -3.18
C ALA A 47 -2.43 16.99 -2.37
N ALA A 48 -3.35 16.15 -1.89
CA ALA A 48 -4.48 16.58 -1.05
C ALA A 48 -4.01 17.27 0.25
N VAL A 49 -2.98 16.74 0.91
CA VAL A 49 -2.40 17.35 2.12
C VAL A 49 -1.82 18.74 1.85
N GLN A 50 -1.22 18.96 0.67
CA GLN A 50 -0.66 20.25 0.28
C GLN A 50 -1.73 21.33 0.05
N LEU A 51 -2.96 20.93 -0.32
CA LEU A 51 -4.09 21.84 -0.53
C LEU A 51 -4.80 22.25 0.77
N LEU A 52 -4.47 21.62 1.91
CA LEU A 52 -5.01 22.01 3.21
C LEU A 52 -4.43 23.35 3.68
N GLY A 53 -5.17 24.02 4.56
CA GLY A 53 -4.65 25.18 5.28
C GLY A 53 -3.40 24.83 6.10
N PRO A 54 -2.51 25.80 6.39
CA PRO A 54 -1.22 25.56 7.03
C PRO A 54 -1.34 24.82 8.38
N ASP A 55 -2.30 25.20 9.22
CA ASP A 55 -2.49 24.59 10.54
C ASP A 55 -2.98 23.15 10.47
N GLN A 56 -3.92 22.86 9.55
CA GLN A 56 -4.41 21.50 9.32
C GLN A 56 -3.31 20.61 8.74
N ARG A 57 -2.53 21.12 7.78
CA ARG A 57 -1.39 20.41 7.20
C ARG A 57 -0.34 20.10 8.26
N ALA A 58 0.06 21.09 9.07
CA ALA A 58 1.03 20.90 10.14
C ALA A 58 0.56 19.88 11.17
N LEU A 59 -0.73 19.92 11.55
CA LEU A 59 -1.33 18.93 12.44
C LEU A 59 -1.25 17.51 11.88
N LEU A 60 -1.60 17.31 10.61
CA LEU A 60 -1.56 15.98 9.99
C LEU A 60 -0.12 15.45 9.86
N LEU A 61 0.83 16.30 9.49
CA LEU A 61 2.24 15.91 9.39
C LEU A 61 2.79 15.45 10.74
N LEU A 62 2.40 16.09 11.85
CA LEU A 62 2.81 15.68 13.19
C LEU A 62 2.11 14.38 13.64
N LEU A 63 0.87 14.14 13.21
CA LEU A 63 0.08 12.97 13.61
C LEU A 63 0.44 11.69 12.84
N PHE A 64 0.88 11.82 11.59
CA PHE A 64 1.00 10.71 10.65
C PHE A 64 2.40 10.57 10.03
N SER A 65 3.41 11.30 10.52
CA SER A 65 4.80 11.03 10.17
C SER A 65 5.27 9.67 10.71
N GLU A 66 6.37 9.17 10.16
CA GLU A 66 7.06 7.95 10.62
C GLU A 66 7.24 7.88 12.15
N ALA A 67 7.58 9.02 12.77
CA ALA A 67 7.62 9.19 14.22
C ALA A 67 6.50 10.15 14.65
N PRO A 68 5.28 9.66 14.93
CA PRO A 68 4.15 10.54 15.26
C PRO A 68 4.34 11.22 16.62
N ALA A 69 4.04 12.51 16.68
CA ALA A 69 4.14 13.28 17.90
C ALA A 69 2.96 12.99 18.84
N SER A 70 3.21 13.04 20.15
CA SER A 70 2.15 12.97 21.15
C SER A 70 1.25 14.21 21.08
N TYR A 71 0.01 14.09 21.56
CA TYR A 71 -0.92 15.23 21.59
C TYR A 71 -0.41 16.40 22.44
N THR A 72 0.42 16.13 23.44
CA THR A 72 1.07 17.17 24.26
C THR A 72 2.10 17.93 23.45
N GLU A 73 2.96 17.23 22.70
CA GLU A 73 3.94 17.86 21.81
C GLU A 73 3.28 18.62 20.67
N ILE A 74 2.19 18.09 20.10
CA ILE A 74 1.40 18.77 19.06
C ILE A 74 0.81 20.08 19.60
N SER A 75 0.19 20.02 20.79
CA SER A 75 -0.38 21.20 21.46
C SER A 75 0.69 22.28 21.68
N ALA A 76 1.87 21.87 22.15
CA ALA A 76 3.00 22.78 22.37
C ALA A 76 3.57 23.36 21.05
N ARG A 77 3.78 22.53 20.02
CA ARG A 77 4.36 22.97 18.73
C ARG A 77 3.43 23.87 17.92
N LEU A 78 2.12 23.63 17.97
CA LEU A 78 1.13 24.38 17.20
C LEU A 78 0.48 25.53 17.99
N GLY A 79 0.72 25.63 19.30
CA GLY A 79 0.11 26.65 20.16
C GLY A 79 -1.40 26.51 20.31
N ILE A 80 -1.96 25.32 20.10
CA ILE A 80 -3.40 25.04 20.18
C ILE A 80 -3.74 24.23 21.44
N PRO A 81 -4.94 24.39 22.03
CA PRO A 81 -5.35 23.57 23.17
C PRO A 81 -5.39 22.09 22.80
N ARG A 82 -4.93 21.20 23.69
CA ARG A 82 -5.00 19.74 23.48
C ARG A 82 -6.41 19.26 23.10
N GLY A 83 -7.45 19.83 23.72
CA GLY A 83 -8.86 19.51 23.42
C GLY A 83 -9.32 19.91 22.00
N SER A 84 -8.63 20.85 21.35
CA SER A 84 -8.94 21.30 19.99
C SER A 84 -8.38 20.38 18.89
N ILE A 85 -7.44 19.49 19.23
CA ILE A 85 -6.77 18.58 18.27
C ILE A 85 -7.79 17.67 17.59
N GLY A 86 -8.71 17.07 18.34
CA GLY A 86 -9.73 16.16 17.81
C GLY A 86 -10.64 16.83 16.76
N PRO A 87 -11.34 17.93 17.10
CA PRO A 87 -12.14 18.68 16.14
C PRO A 87 -11.37 19.16 14.91
N THR A 88 -10.13 19.60 15.08
CA THR A 88 -9.28 20.08 13.98
C THR A 88 -8.87 18.95 13.05
N ARG A 89 -8.46 17.79 13.61
CA ARG A 89 -8.17 16.56 12.86
C ARG A 89 -9.39 16.11 12.05
N ARG A 90 -10.57 16.08 12.66
CA ARG A 90 -11.82 15.71 11.97
C ARG A 90 -12.07 16.61 10.75
N ARG A 91 -12.02 17.94 10.93
CA ARG A 91 -12.22 18.88 9.83
C ARG A 91 -11.20 18.69 8.70
N ALA A 92 -9.93 18.47 9.04
CA ALA A 92 -8.88 18.20 8.06
C ALA A 92 -9.14 16.92 7.25
N LEU A 93 -9.52 15.83 7.91
CA LEU A 93 -9.81 14.56 7.24
C LEU A 93 -11.08 14.62 6.37
N GLU A 94 -12.13 15.33 6.79
CA GLU A 94 -13.31 15.55 5.95
C GLU A 94 -12.97 16.36 4.70
N GLN A 95 -12.12 17.38 4.82
CA GLN A 95 -11.63 18.12 3.65
C GLN A 95 -10.78 17.24 2.72
N MET A 96 -9.90 16.40 3.27
CA MET A 96 -9.14 15.44 2.45
C MET A 96 -10.05 14.45 1.72
N LYS A 97 -11.08 13.91 2.38
CA LYS A 97 -12.06 13.03 1.73
C LYS A 97 -12.73 13.74 0.57
N ALA A 98 -13.14 15.00 0.74
CA ALA A 98 -13.75 15.78 -0.34
C ALA A 98 -12.79 15.99 -1.51
N LEU A 99 -11.53 16.35 -1.24
CA LEU A 99 -10.48 16.55 -2.26
C LEU A 99 -10.16 15.25 -3.04
N LEU A 100 -10.17 14.10 -2.37
CA LEU A 100 -9.89 12.81 -2.99
C LEU A 100 -11.10 12.21 -3.71
N ALA A 101 -12.33 12.53 -3.28
CA ALA A 101 -13.56 12.04 -3.89
C ALA A 101 -13.95 12.77 -5.18
N SER A 102 -13.48 14.00 -5.37
CA SER A 102 -13.64 14.70 -6.64
C SER A 102 -12.72 14.08 -7.71
N GLU A 103 -13.23 13.09 -8.45
CA GLU A 103 -12.55 12.38 -9.56
C GLU A 103 -11.95 13.32 -10.63
N ASP A 104 -12.44 14.57 -10.70
CA ASP A 104 -11.95 15.61 -11.62
C ASP A 104 -10.50 16.08 -11.35
N TRP A 105 -9.89 15.74 -10.20
CA TRP A 105 -8.55 16.25 -9.83
C TRP A 105 -7.37 15.29 -10.11
N VAL A 106 -7.61 13.98 -10.24
CA VAL A 106 -6.52 13.00 -10.45
C VAL A 106 -6.10 12.92 -11.93
N ASN A 107 -6.99 13.27 -12.87
CA ASN A 107 -6.73 13.17 -14.32
C ASN A 107 -6.65 14.54 -15.05
N GLY A 108 -6.57 15.66 -14.32
CA GLY A 108 -6.83 17.00 -14.87
C GLY A 108 -5.67 18.00 -14.86
N ARG A 109 -4.41 17.58 -15.06
CA ARG A 109 -3.31 18.49 -15.44
C ARG A 109 -2.24 17.80 -16.29
#